data_AF-A0A6A3HE67-F1
#
_entry.id   AF-A0A6A3HE67-F1
#
_cell.length_a   1.000
_cell.length_b   1.000
_cell.length_c   1.000
_cell.angle_alpha   90.00
_cell.angle_beta   90.00
_cell.angle_gamma   90.00
#
_symmetry.space_group_name_H-M   'P 1'
#
loop_
_entity.id
_entity.type
_entity.pdbx_description
1 polymer ?
#
loop_
_entity_poly.entity_id
_entity_poly.type
_entity_poly.pdbx_seq_one_letter_code
_entity_poly.pdbx_strand_id
1 'polypeptide(L)' 'MSVTKSLGDMTPQQKLWNRKPDLKNLKVCGCVAYYHVPKVKQSNKLEMRAKPAVFLGIAESTLGYRLLDLETGNMM' A
#
# COMPACT_ATOMS: atom_id res chain seq x y z
N MET A 1 14.63 19.87 -9.05
CA MET A 1 14.03 19.85 -10.41
C MET A 1 12.82 18.92 -10.37
N SER A 2 11.63 19.39 -10.76
CA SER A 2 10.44 18.51 -10.80
C SER A 2 10.49 17.65 -12.06
N VAL A 3 10.30 16.34 -11.91
CA VAL A 3 10.25 15.36 -13.01
C VAL A 3 9.13 15.65 -14.03
N THR A 4 8.15 16.48 -13.70
CA THR A 4 7.03 16.84 -14.59
C THR A 4 7.23 18.11 -15.39
N LYS A 5 8.30 18.90 -15.13
CA LYS A 5 8.50 20.22 -15.77
C LYS A 5 8.69 20.14 -17.29
N SER A 6 9.33 19.08 -17.78
CA SER A 6 9.53 18.83 -19.21
C SER A 6 8.29 18.28 -19.93
N LEU A 7 7.30 17.82 -19.16
CA LEU A 7 6.08 17.16 -19.67
C LEU A 7 4.83 18.03 -19.51
N GLY A 8 4.97 19.32 -19.17
CA GLY A 8 3.84 20.23 -19.00
C GLY A 8 2.86 19.74 -17.92
N ASP A 9 3.39 19.36 -16.75
CA ASP A 9 2.64 18.83 -15.61
C ASP A 9 1.94 17.48 -15.83
N MET A 10 2.22 16.80 -16.94
CA MET A 10 1.82 15.42 -17.15
C MET A 10 2.78 14.46 -16.47
N THR A 11 2.24 13.36 -15.92
CA THR A 11 3.08 12.27 -15.44
C THR A 11 3.66 11.49 -16.63
N PRO A 12 4.86 10.90 -16.53
CA PRO A 12 5.43 10.06 -17.59
C PRO A 12 4.48 8.93 -18.02
N GLN A 13 3.78 8.34 -17.05
CA GLN A 13 2.75 7.31 -17.30
C GLN A 13 1.61 7.87 -18.15
N GLN A 14 1.11 9.06 -17.82
CA GLN A 14 0.05 9.69 -18.62
C GLN A 14 0.51 9.98 -20.04
N LYS A 15 1.77 10.40 -20.24
CA LYS A 15 2.31 10.69 -21.58
C LYS A 15 2.49 9.42 -22.42
N LEU A 16 2.93 8.32 -21.81
CA LEU A 16 3.20 7.07 -22.51
C LEU A 16 1.92 6.34 -22.95
N TRP A 17 0.90 6.32 -22.10
CA TRP A 17 -0.35 5.59 -22.35
C TRP A 17 -1.53 6.50 -22.76
N ASN A 18 -1.30 7.80 -22.92
CA ASN A 18 -2.33 8.82 -23.21
C ASN A 18 -3.56 8.75 -22.28
N ARG A 19 -3.38 8.27 -21.04
CA ARG A 19 -4.43 8.07 -20.05
C ARG A 19 -3.93 8.48 -18.68
N LYS A 20 -4.73 9.26 -17.93
CA LYS A 20 -4.40 9.59 -16.53
C LYS A 20 -4.33 8.31 -15.69
N PRO A 21 -3.27 8.13 -14.87
CA PRO A 21 -3.16 6.96 -14.01
C PRO A 21 -4.28 6.95 -12.97
N ASP A 22 -4.82 5.76 -12.68
CA ASP A 22 -5.76 5.59 -11.58
C ASP A 22 -4.96 5.43 -10.27
N LEU A 23 -5.13 6.39 -9.35
CA LEU A 23 -4.43 6.44 -8.08
C LEU A 23 -5.31 6.01 -6.90
N LYS A 24 -6.51 5.45 -7.12
CA LYS A 24 -7.44 5.05 -6.03
C LYS A 24 -6.80 4.13 -4.98
N ASN A 25 -5.90 3.26 -5.42
CA ASN A 25 -5.21 2.28 -4.58
C ASN A 25 -3.91 2.83 -3.97
N LEU A 26 -3.41 3.98 -4.45
CA LEU A 26 -2.23 4.60 -3.88
C LEU A 26 -2.62 5.34 -2.60
N LYS A 27 -2.08 4.88 -1.47
CA LYS A 27 -2.27 5.53 -0.17
C LYS A 27 -1.03 6.32 0.21
N VAL A 28 -1.18 7.21 1.20
CA VAL A 28 -0.07 7.98 1.74
C VAL A 28 0.85 7.05 2.53
N CYS A 29 2.13 7.00 2.19
CA CYS A 29 3.12 6.26 2.97
C CYS A 29 3.14 6.76 4.42
N GLY A 30 3.13 5.84 5.37
CA GLY A 30 3.00 6.14 6.80
C GLY A 30 1.57 6.15 7.33
N CYS A 31 0.53 5.94 6.49
CA CYS A 31 -0.85 5.92 7.00
C CYS A 31 -1.13 4.64 7.81
N VAL A 32 -2.08 4.74 8.74
CA VAL A 32 -2.59 3.57 9.47
C VAL A 32 -3.31 2.65 8.48
N ALA A 33 -2.94 1.38 8.53
CA ALA A 33 -3.52 0.30 7.74
C ALA A 33 -3.89 -0.85 8.67
N TYR A 34 -4.69 -1.78 8.16
CA TYR A 34 -5.03 -3.01 8.84
C TYR A 34 -4.90 -4.17 7.87
N TYR A 35 -4.29 -5.26 8.32
CA TYR A 35 -4.19 -6.49 7.53
C TYR A 35 -5.01 -7.60 8.17
N HIS A 36 -5.51 -8.50 7.33
CA HIS A 36 -6.34 -9.61 7.78
C HIS A 36 -5.50 -10.73 8.42
N VAL A 37 -5.92 -11.18 9.60
CA VAL A 37 -5.33 -12.36 10.26
C VAL A 37 -6.13 -13.60 9.87
N PRO A 38 -5.54 -14.58 9.17
CA PRO A 38 -6.24 -15.81 8.80
C PRO A 38 -6.77 -16.57 10.02
N LYS A 39 -7.94 -17.20 9.89
CA LYS A 39 -8.59 -17.94 10.98
C LYS A 39 -7.72 -19.05 11.58
N VAL A 40 -6.85 -19.67 10.78
CA VAL A 40 -5.90 -20.70 11.25
C VAL A 40 -4.86 -20.17 12.24
N LYS A 41 -4.59 -18.85 12.24
CA LYS A 41 -3.69 -18.18 13.18
C LYS A 41 -4.41 -17.60 14.39
N GLN A 42 -5.75 -17.66 14.43
CA GLN A 42 -6.55 -17.15 15.53
C GLN A 42 -6.69 -18.23 16.60
N SER A 43 -6.42 -17.87 17.85
CA SER A 43 -6.47 -18.83 18.97
C SER A 43 -7.91 -19.18 19.37
N ASN A 44 -8.84 -18.24 19.20
CA ASN A 44 -10.24 -18.39 19.57
C ASN A 44 -11.17 -17.57 18.66
N LYS A 45 -12.49 -17.75 18.81
CA LYS A 45 -13.53 -17.10 17.98
C LYS A 45 -13.63 -15.57 18.20
N LEU A 46 -13.18 -15.09 19.35
CA LEU A 46 -13.32 -13.70 19.80
C LEU A 46 -12.09 -12.83 19.48
N GLU A 47 -11.01 -13.41 18.96
CA GLU A 47 -9.84 -12.64 18.56
C GLU A 47 -10.13 -11.70 17.38
N MET A 48 -9.40 -10.57 17.37
CA MET A 48 -9.47 -9.62 16.28
C MET A 48 -9.02 -10.25 14.97
N ARG A 49 -9.84 -10.07 13.93
CA ARG A 49 -9.58 -10.57 12.57
C ARG A 49 -8.66 -9.66 11.76
N ALA A 50 -8.31 -8.51 12.31
CA ALA A 50 -7.47 -7.53 11.66
C ALA A 50 -6.47 -6.97 12.68
N LYS A 51 -5.22 -6.80 12.24
CA LYS A 51 -4.15 -6.22 13.06
C LYS A 51 -3.70 -4.88 12.49
N PRO A 52 -3.35 -3.91 13.36
CA PRO A 52 -2.91 -2.61 12.92
C PRO A 52 -1.50 -2.67 12.33
N ALA A 53 -1.28 -1.89 11.28
CA ALA A 53 -0.02 -1.78 10.58
C ALA A 53 0.19 -0.37 10.01
N VAL A 54 1.39 -0.09 9.52
CA VAL A 54 1.71 1.14 8.78
C VAL A 54 1.86 0.79 7.31
N PHE A 55 1.19 1.55 6.44
CA PHE A 55 1.34 1.42 5.00
C PHE A 55 2.70 1.97 4.53
N LEU A 56 3.50 1.15 3.87
CA LEU A 56 4.80 1.57 3.33
C LEU A 56 4.79 1.77 1.81
N GLY A 57 3.87 1.11 1.10
CA GLY A 57 3.80 1.20 -0.35
C GLY A 57 3.11 0.02 -1.00
N ILE A 58 3.27 -0.10 -2.31
CA ILE A 58 2.85 -1.25 -3.10
C ILE A 58 4.00 -2.27 -3.09
N ALA A 59 3.70 -3.55 -2.94
CA ALA A 59 4.70 -4.61 -2.98
C ALA A 59 5.30 -4.72 -4.41
N GLU A 60 6.61 -4.92 -4.50
CA GLU A 60 7.32 -4.97 -5.79
C GLU A 60 7.09 -6.31 -6.50
N SER A 61 7.02 -7.40 -5.74
CA SER A 61 6.97 -8.77 -6.24
C SER A 61 5.57 -9.38 -6.27
N THR A 62 4.61 -8.80 -5.54
CA THR A 62 3.27 -9.35 -5.38
C THR A 62 2.20 -8.27 -5.56
N LEU A 63 1.01 -8.70 -5.96
CA LEU A 63 -0.15 -7.82 -6.06
C LEU A 63 -0.71 -7.55 -4.66
N GLY A 64 -0.08 -6.62 -3.94
CA GLY A 64 -0.43 -6.33 -2.55
C GLY A 64 0.19 -5.03 -2.05
N TYR A 65 -0.11 -4.73 -0.78
CA TYR A 65 0.48 -3.61 -0.07
C TYR A 65 1.62 -4.10 0.80
N ARG A 66 2.68 -3.31 0.88
CA ARG A 66 3.77 -3.50 1.82
C ARG A 66 3.38 -2.83 3.13
N LEU A 67 3.28 -3.63 4.19
CA LEU A 67 2.82 -3.17 5.50
C LEU A 67 3.89 -3.43 6.56
N LEU A 68 3.97 -2.54 7.55
CA LEU A 68 4.78 -2.76 8.76
C LEU A 68 3.84 -3.09 9.92
N ASP A 69 3.95 -4.29 10.45
CA ASP A 69 3.19 -4.69 11.65
C ASP A 69 3.66 -3.87 12.86
N LEU A 70 2.72 -3.20 13.54
CA LEU A 70 3.02 -2.34 14.68
C LEU A 70 3.30 -3.13 15.98
N GLU A 71 2.86 -4.38 16.09
CA GLU A 71 3.12 -5.24 17.24
C GLU A 71 4.48 -5.93 17.13
N THR A 72 4.80 -6.44 15.93
CA THR A 72 5.99 -7.29 15.75
C THR A 72 7.17 -6.59 15.08
N GLY A 73 6.94 -5.43 14.46
CA GLY A 73 7.97 -4.74 13.66
C GLY A 73 8.32 -5.46 12.36
N ASN A 74 7.59 -6.51 12.01
CA ASN A 74 7.84 -7.28 10.79
C ASN A 74 7.20 -6.62 9.57
N MET A 75 7.87 -6.75 8.42
CA MET A 75 7.29 -6.38 7.13
C MET A 75 6.42 -7.51 6.58
N MET A 76 5.26 -7.14 6.05
CA MET A 76 4.31 -8.03 5.38
C MET A 76 4.08 -7.60 3.94
#